data_AF-A0AAN5JSG5-F1
#
_entry.id   AF-A0AAN5JSG5-F1
#
_cell.length_a   1.000
_cell.length_b   1.000
_cell.length_c   1.000
_cell.angle_alpha   90.00
_cell.angle_beta   90.00
_cell.angle_gamma   90.00
#
_symmetry.space_group_name_H-M   'P 1'
#
loop_
_entity.id
_entity.type
_entity.pdbx_description
1 polymer ?
#
loop_
_entity_poly.entity_id
_entity_poly.type
_entity_poly.pdbx_seq_one_letter_code
_entity_poly.pdbx_strand_id
1 'polypeptide(L)'
;MNDVTVVTSVTYPSPESLALVADVQYHEPYLSAALNRKFRGIVDPGFYAGFLPKPGGGMNLLITSVDGDKTAGAASVDIGEFYQVTIQHRKDISLALNAGKKYAIVLKGRYLLGEDTYQVNTASHIHAAEFVARTYTDSYQLGDGELLVCTVNIPAGVSTITQEMIDTSERINRTIGIDISDSVTSTRSDVAASSLAVKKAYDLAKSKYTAQDASTTQKGLVQLSSATNSTSEVLAA
;
A
#
# COMPACT_ATOMS: atom_id res chain seq x y z
N MET A 1 25.78 37.46 -44.16
CA MET A 1 26.52 36.96 -42.97
C MET A 1 25.63 35.89 -42.36
N ASN A 2 26.03 34.62 -42.51
CA ASN A 2 25.32 33.51 -41.89
C ASN A 2 25.69 33.54 -40.41
N ASP A 3 24.72 33.84 -39.57
CA ASP A 3 24.89 33.81 -38.12
C ASP A 3 24.92 32.34 -37.69
N VAL A 4 26.13 31.81 -37.53
CA VAL A 4 26.34 30.45 -37.01
C VAL A 4 26.22 30.56 -35.49
N THR A 5 25.00 30.36 -34.98
CA THR A 5 24.80 30.14 -33.55
C THR A 5 25.45 28.82 -33.15
N VAL A 6 26.65 28.91 -32.58
CA VAL A 6 27.30 27.76 -31.94
C VAL A 6 26.49 27.42 -30.69
N VAL A 7 25.59 26.46 -30.81
CA VAL A 7 24.98 25.82 -29.63
C VAL A 7 26.06 24.97 -28.99
N THR A 8 26.73 25.51 -27.96
CA THR A 8 27.61 24.71 -27.12
C THR A 8 26.73 23.72 -26.36
N SER A 9 26.73 22.45 -26.77
CA SER A 9 26.03 21.39 -26.04
C SER A 9 26.72 21.19 -24.69
N VAL A 10 26.05 21.59 -23.60
CA VAL A 10 26.50 21.24 -22.25
C VAL A 10 26.36 19.72 -22.11
N THR A 11 27.46 19.03 -21.81
CA THR A 11 27.46 17.58 -21.58
C THR A 11 27.30 17.30 -20.10
N TYR A 12 26.38 16.41 -19.74
CA TYR A 12 26.14 15.99 -18.37
C TYR A 12 26.65 14.55 -18.18
N PRO A 13 27.36 14.24 -17.07
CA PRO A 13 27.73 12.87 -16.76
C PRO A 13 26.48 12.02 -16.50
N SER A 14 26.55 10.72 -16.79
CA SER A 14 25.48 9.80 -16.38
C SER A 14 25.40 9.78 -14.85
N PRO A 15 24.24 9.99 -14.23
CA PRO A 15 24.10 9.95 -12.77
C PRO A 15 24.57 8.63 -12.15
N GLU A 16 24.41 7.51 -12.88
CA GLU A 16 24.81 6.17 -12.42
C GLU A 16 26.34 6.03 -12.26
N SER A 17 27.12 6.92 -12.88
CA SER A 17 28.58 6.93 -12.76
C SER A 17 29.08 7.70 -11.54
N LEU A 18 28.20 8.38 -10.80
CA LEU A 18 28.55 9.24 -9.68
C LEU A 18 28.25 8.54 -8.34
N ALA A 19 29.17 8.62 -7.39
CA ALA A 19 28.97 8.07 -6.05
C ALA A 19 27.89 8.83 -5.24
N LEU A 20 27.68 10.11 -5.54
CA LEU A 20 26.66 10.97 -4.94
C LEU A 20 26.02 11.79 -6.05
N VAL A 21 24.69 11.87 -6.05
CA VAL A 21 23.90 12.62 -7.02
C VAL A 21 22.96 13.54 -6.26
N ALA A 22 22.96 14.83 -6.57
CA ALA A 22 21.89 15.74 -6.17
C ALA A 22 20.85 15.81 -7.30
N ASP A 23 19.58 15.61 -6.97
CA ASP A 23 18.50 15.52 -7.95
C ASP A 23 18.20 16.85 -8.65
N VAL A 24 17.69 17.84 -7.89
CA VAL A 24 17.28 19.12 -8.46
C VAL A 24 18.40 20.13 -8.30
N GLN A 25 18.95 20.60 -9.43
CA GLN A 25 20.06 21.55 -9.49
C GLN A 25 19.80 22.65 -10.54
N TYR A 26 20.58 23.73 -10.47
CA TYR A 26 20.57 24.76 -11.51
C TYR A 26 21.06 24.17 -12.85
N HIS A 27 20.30 24.40 -13.93
CA HIS A 27 20.52 23.80 -15.27
C HIS A 27 20.44 22.27 -15.33
N GLU A 28 19.74 21.61 -14.41
CA GLU A 28 19.54 20.17 -14.55
C GLU A 28 18.60 19.86 -15.74
N PRO A 29 18.96 18.92 -16.64
CA PRO A 29 18.25 18.74 -17.90
C PRO A 29 16.91 18.00 -17.78
N TYR A 30 16.67 17.25 -16.68
CA TYR A 30 15.58 16.27 -16.61
C TYR A 30 14.90 16.24 -15.23
N LEU A 31 14.20 17.33 -14.91
CA LEU A 31 13.48 17.47 -13.63
C LEU A 31 12.49 16.34 -13.34
N SER A 32 11.87 15.75 -14.37
CA SER A 32 10.99 14.60 -14.18
C SER A 32 11.74 13.36 -13.68
N ALA A 33 12.95 13.11 -14.19
CA ALA A 33 13.80 12.03 -13.73
C ALA A 33 14.23 12.26 -12.28
N ALA A 34 14.69 13.48 -11.97
CA ALA A 34 15.06 13.89 -10.62
C ALA A 34 13.91 13.70 -9.61
N LEU A 35 12.69 14.12 -9.97
CA LEU A 35 11.51 13.93 -9.10
C LEU A 35 11.10 12.47 -8.94
N ASN A 36 11.20 11.66 -10.00
CA ASN A 36 10.92 10.23 -9.93
C ASN A 36 11.95 9.47 -9.07
N ARG A 37 13.16 10.00 -8.89
CA ARG A 37 14.14 9.42 -7.95
C ARG A 37 13.90 9.85 -6.50
N LYS A 38 13.31 11.02 -6.24
CA LYS A 38 13.15 11.53 -4.87
C LYS A 38 12.35 10.61 -3.96
N PHE A 39 11.37 9.89 -4.48
CA PHE A 39 10.56 8.96 -3.68
C PHE A 39 11.17 7.56 -3.60
N ARG A 40 12.10 7.23 -4.50
CA ARG A 40 12.82 5.96 -4.50
C ARG A 40 13.55 5.78 -3.17
N GLY A 41 13.25 4.68 -2.47
CA GLY A 41 13.84 4.37 -1.16
C GLY A 41 13.25 5.14 0.02
N ILE A 42 12.28 6.04 -0.20
CA ILE A 42 11.52 6.73 0.85
C ILE A 42 10.09 6.18 0.92
N VAL A 43 9.45 6.02 -0.25
CA VAL A 43 8.10 5.47 -0.39
C VAL A 43 8.24 4.04 -0.91
N ASP A 44 7.68 3.08 -0.19
CA ASP A 44 7.69 1.68 -0.65
C ASP A 44 6.76 1.50 -1.86
N PRO A 45 7.09 0.60 -2.80
CA PRO A 45 6.16 0.25 -3.87
C PRO A 45 4.90 -0.43 -3.30
N GLY A 46 3.76 -0.13 -3.91
CA GLY A 46 2.47 -0.70 -3.53
C GLY A 46 1.28 0.23 -3.78
N PHE A 47 0.11 -0.20 -3.31
CA PHE A 47 -1.15 0.53 -3.47
C PHE A 47 -1.52 1.28 -2.19
N TYR A 48 -1.77 2.57 -2.33
CA TYR A 48 -2.12 3.48 -1.22
C TYR A 48 -3.60 3.87 -1.18
N ALA A 49 -4.32 3.65 -2.28
CA ALA A 49 -5.75 3.91 -2.41
C ALA A 49 -6.29 3.24 -3.67
N GLY A 50 -7.55 2.79 -3.68
CA GLY A 50 -8.22 2.34 -4.91
C GLY A 50 -7.61 1.08 -5.50
N PHE A 51 -7.73 0.91 -6.82
CA PHE A 51 -7.30 -0.29 -7.54
C PHE A 51 -7.95 -1.59 -7.03
N LEU A 52 -9.17 -1.50 -6.51
CA LEU A 52 -9.84 -2.66 -5.93
C LEU A 52 -10.53 -3.46 -7.03
N PRO A 53 -10.18 -4.74 -7.21
CA PRO A 53 -10.84 -5.60 -8.18
C PRO A 53 -12.19 -6.08 -7.63
N LYS A 54 -13.20 -6.07 -8.49
CA LYS A 54 -14.54 -6.60 -8.23
C LYS A 54 -15.12 -7.23 -9.49
N PRO A 55 -16.13 -8.11 -9.37
CA PRO A 55 -16.90 -8.56 -10.51
C PRO A 55 -17.50 -7.39 -11.29
N GLY A 56 -17.21 -7.31 -12.59
CA GLY A 56 -17.73 -6.28 -13.50
C GLY A 56 -19.01 -6.68 -14.25
N GLY A 57 -19.50 -7.90 -14.00
CA GLY A 57 -20.60 -8.52 -14.75
C GLY A 57 -20.10 -9.34 -15.94
N GLY A 58 -20.66 -10.54 -16.11
CA GLY A 58 -20.19 -11.50 -17.11
C GLY A 58 -18.71 -11.82 -16.92
N MET A 59 -17.97 -11.97 -18.01
CA MET A 59 -16.54 -12.30 -18.01
C MET A 59 -15.61 -11.10 -17.82
N ASN A 60 -16.11 -10.02 -17.22
CA ASN A 60 -15.35 -8.80 -17.00
C ASN A 60 -14.94 -8.65 -15.53
N LEU A 61 -13.65 -8.40 -15.32
CA LEU A 61 -13.13 -7.93 -14.05
C LEU A 61 -13.16 -6.39 -14.06
N LEU A 62 -13.78 -5.80 -13.06
CA LEU A 62 -13.83 -4.35 -12.89
C LEU A 62 -12.83 -3.94 -11.83
N ILE A 63 -11.92 -3.02 -12.16
CA ILE A 63 -11.01 -2.41 -11.21
C ILE A 63 -11.54 -1.03 -10.89
N THR A 64 -11.78 -0.74 -9.61
CA THR A 64 -12.34 0.55 -9.19
C THR A 64 -11.26 1.59 -8.96
N SER A 65 -11.61 2.82 -9.34
CA SER A 65 -10.81 4.02 -9.16
C SER A 65 -11.02 4.67 -7.79
N VAL A 66 -12.22 4.56 -7.22
CA VAL A 66 -12.58 5.17 -5.94
C VAL A 66 -12.42 4.17 -4.80
N ASP A 67 -11.99 4.65 -3.64
CA ASP A 67 -11.86 3.91 -2.39
C ASP A 67 -12.30 4.77 -1.21
N GLY A 68 -13.54 4.55 -0.74
CA GLY A 68 -14.17 5.35 0.30
C GLY A 68 -14.20 6.84 -0.05
N ASP A 69 -13.54 7.64 0.78
CA ASP A 69 -13.49 9.10 0.66
C ASP A 69 -12.45 9.61 -0.37
N LYS A 70 -11.63 8.72 -0.93
CA LYS A 70 -10.56 9.09 -1.87
C LYS A 70 -11.10 9.19 -3.29
N THR A 71 -10.85 10.31 -3.94
CA THR A 71 -11.36 10.66 -5.29
C THR A 71 -10.66 9.92 -6.44
N ALA A 72 -9.53 9.26 -6.18
CA ALA A 72 -8.78 8.47 -7.14
C ALA A 72 -7.90 7.44 -6.42
N GLY A 73 -7.58 6.36 -7.12
CA GLY A 73 -6.62 5.37 -6.66
C GLY A 73 -5.21 5.92 -6.79
N ALA A 74 -4.31 5.52 -5.89
CA ALA A 74 -2.90 5.90 -5.91
C ALA A 74 -2.03 4.67 -5.68
N ALA A 75 -1.03 4.48 -6.53
CA ALA A 75 -0.02 3.44 -6.40
C ALA A 75 1.37 4.03 -6.64
N SER A 76 2.39 3.49 -5.99
CA SER A 76 3.80 3.81 -6.25
C SER A 76 4.48 2.60 -6.85
N VAL A 77 5.12 2.76 -8.00
CA VAL A 77 5.73 1.68 -8.76
C VAL A 77 7.20 1.96 -8.97
N ASP A 78 8.02 0.99 -8.62
CA ASP A 78 9.45 1.00 -8.81
C ASP A 78 9.80 0.60 -10.24
N ILE A 79 10.68 1.37 -10.89
CA ILE A 79 11.07 1.16 -12.29
C ILE A 79 12.60 1.18 -12.39
N GLY A 80 13.16 0.04 -12.78
CA GLY A 80 14.58 -0.21 -12.76
C GLY A 80 15.17 -0.03 -11.36
N GLU A 81 16.44 0.39 -11.32
CA GLU A 81 17.16 0.55 -10.07
C GLU A 81 16.87 1.89 -9.37
N PHE A 82 16.63 2.96 -10.13
CA PHE A 82 16.70 4.32 -9.60
C PHE A 82 15.37 5.06 -9.58
N TYR A 83 14.38 4.66 -10.37
CA TYR A 83 13.17 5.46 -10.56
C TYR A 83 11.98 4.88 -9.82
N GLN A 84 11.09 5.77 -9.41
CA GLN A 84 9.79 5.43 -8.89
C GLN A 84 8.76 6.37 -9.50
N VAL A 85 7.62 5.81 -9.92
CA VAL A 85 6.53 6.55 -10.54
C VAL A 85 5.25 6.33 -9.76
N THR A 86 4.58 7.44 -9.44
CA THR A 86 3.24 7.41 -8.87
C THR A 86 2.20 7.31 -9.98
N ILE A 87 1.28 6.35 -9.87
CA ILE A 87 0.18 6.13 -10.80
C ILE A 87 -1.14 6.48 -10.12
N GLN A 88 -1.95 7.31 -10.79
CA GLN A 88 -3.31 7.64 -10.35
C GLN A 88 -4.36 6.90 -11.17
N HIS A 89 -5.27 6.20 -10.50
CA HIS A 89 -6.42 5.57 -11.12
C HIS A 89 -7.64 6.48 -11.01
N ARG A 90 -8.00 7.16 -12.11
CA ARG A 90 -9.03 8.21 -12.11
C ARG A 90 -10.41 7.75 -12.55
N LYS A 91 -10.51 6.63 -13.25
CA LYS A 91 -11.76 6.09 -13.77
C LYS A 91 -11.69 4.58 -13.76
N ASP A 92 -12.80 3.94 -13.41
CA ASP A 92 -12.92 2.49 -13.39
C ASP A 92 -12.57 1.87 -14.75
N ILE A 93 -11.91 0.71 -14.71
CA ILE A 93 -11.46 -0.03 -15.89
C ILE A 93 -12.03 -1.43 -15.86
N SER A 94 -12.57 -1.87 -17.00
CA SER A 94 -13.11 -3.20 -17.20
C SER A 94 -12.15 -4.02 -18.06
N LEU A 95 -11.72 -5.17 -17.55
CA LEU A 95 -10.84 -6.11 -18.21
C LEU A 95 -11.62 -7.36 -18.59
N ALA A 96 -11.70 -7.66 -19.88
CA ALA A 96 -12.33 -8.88 -20.39
C ALA A 96 -11.38 -10.08 -20.21
N LEU A 97 -11.83 -11.09 -19.49
CA LEU A 97 -11.09 -12.34 -19.25
C LEU A 97 -11.80 -13.53 -19.91
N ASN A 98 -11.10 -14.66 -20.00
CA ASN A 98 -11.63 -15.89 -20.60
C ASN A 98 -11.68 -17.03 -19.57
N ALA A 99 -12.71 -17.87 -19.65
CA ALA A 99 -12.90 -19.00 -18.74
C ALA A 99 -11.82 -20.07 -18.91
N GLY A 100 -11.64 -20.91 -17.88
CA GLY A 100 -10.67 -22.00 -17.87
C GLY A 100 -9.21 -21.57 -17.75
N LYS A 101 -8.95 -20.35 -17.27
CA LYS A 101 -7.61 -19.77 -17.16
C LYS A 101 -7.42 -19.08 -15.81
N LYS A 102 -6.17 -19.08 -15.34
CA LYS A 102 -5.72 -18.24 -14.23
C LYS A 102 -5.08 -16.98 -14.80
N TYR A 103 -5.41 -15.83 -14.22
CA TYR A 103 -4.84 -14.53 -14.59
C TYR A 103 -4.16 -13.89 -13.40
N ALA A 104 -2.99 -13.32 -13.61
CA ALA A 104 -2.42 -12.29 -12.78
C ALA A 104 -2.76 -10.94 -13.41
N ILE A 105 -3.43 -10.09 -12.64
CA ILE A 105 -3.80 -8.74 -13.05
C ILE A 105 -2.76 -7.82 -12.47
N VAL A 106 -1.94 -7.25 -13.34
CA VAL A 106 -0.82 -6.39 -12.92
C VAL A 106 -1.06 -4.95 -13.34
N LEU A 107 -0.76 -4.02 -12.46
CA LEU A 107 -0.58 -2.62 -12.80
C LEU A 107 0.88 -2.46 -13.24
N LYS A 108 1.08 -2.03 -14.49
CA LYS A 108 2.41 -1.78 -15.04
C LYS A 108 2.64 -0.29 -15.21
N GLY A 109 3.64 0.24 -14.53
CA GLY A 109 4.23 1.55 -14.78
C GLY A 109 5.39 1.45 -15.77
N ARG A 110 5.56 2.48 -16.60
CA ARG A 110 6.71 2.59 -17.52
C ARG A 110 7.30 3.98 -17.45
N TYR A 111 8.62 4.03 -17.36
CA TYR A 111 9.39 5.26 -17.42
C TYR A 111 10.77 4.96 -17.97
N LEU A 112 11.13 5.66 -19.04
CA LEU A 112 12.46 5.62 -19.60
C LEU A 112 12.81 7.04 -20.06
N LEU A 113 14.03 7.46 -19.76
CA LEU A 113 14.46 8.82 -20.09
C LEU A 113 14.52 9.01 -21.62
N GLY A 114 13.84 10.05 -22.12
CA GLY A 114 13.79 10.38 -23.54
C GLY A 114 12.80 9.56 -24.36
N GLU A 115 12.03 8.66 -23.73
CA GLU A 115 10.96 7.92 -24.39
C GLU A 115 9.61 8.61 -24.17
N ASP A 116 8.94 8.95 -25.27
CA ASP A 116 7.61 9.53 -25.22
C ASP A 116 6.55 8.45 -24.97
N THR A 117 5.76 8.62 -23.93
CA THR A 117 4.55 7.82 -23.69
C THR A 117 3.33 8.47 -24.36
N TYR A 118 2.25 7.72 -24.52
CA TYR A 118 0.98 8.20 -25.05
C TYR A 118 0.44 9.42 -24.29
N GLN A 119 0.73 9.51 -22.99
CA GLN A 119 0.33 10.65 -22.14
C GLN A 119 1.05 11.95 -22.52
N VAL A 120 2.24 11.86 -23.13
CA VAL A 120 3.05 13.01 -23.58
C VAL A 120 2.86 13.24 -25.08
N ASN A 121 2.76 12.15 -25.85
CA ASN A 121 2.67 12.17 -27.30
C ASN A 121 1.64 11.13 -27.77
N THR A 122 0.50 11.58 -28.28
CA THR A 122 -0.60 10.70 -28.70
C THR A 122 -0.25 9.78 -29.88
N ALA A 123 0.87 10.02 -30.58
CA ALA A 123 1.37 9.10 -31.60
C ALA A 123 2.16 7.90 -31.01
N SER A 124 2.55 7.97 -29.73
CA SER A 124 3.23 6.87 -29.06
C SER A 124 2.25 5.75 -28.71
N HIS A 125 2.67 4.50 -28.92
CA HIS A 125 1.92 3.30 -28.50
C HIS A 125 2.27 2.84 -27.08
N ILE A 126 3.10 3.60 -26.37
CA ILE A 126 3.64 3.23 -25.07
C ILE A 126 2.82 3.91 -23.98
N HIS A 127 2.11 3.13 -23.19
CA HIS A 127 1.36 3.65 -22.06
C HIS A 127 2.29 3.85 -20.86
N ALA A 128 2.24 5.03 -20.23
CA ALA A 128 2.99 5.31 -18.99
C ALA A 128 2.50 4.44 -17.83
N ALA A 129 1.21 4.08 -17.85
CA ALA A 129 0.58 3.17 -16.91
C ALA A 129 -0.51 2.37 -17.62
N GLU A 130 -0.56 1.06 -17.39
CA GLU A 130 -1.58 0.17 -17.96
C GLU A 130 -1.88 -1.01 -17.03
N PHE A 131 -3.09 -1.57 -17.13
CA PHE A 131 -3.37 -2.88 -16.55
C PHE A 131 -3.08 -3.96 -17.59
N VAL A 132 -2.39 -5.01 -17.17
CA VAL A 132 -2.10 -6.17 -18.01
C VAL A 132 -2.66 -7.41 -17.34
N ALA A 133 -3.45 -8.18 -18.07
CA ALA A 133 -3.91 -9.49 -17.64
C ALA A 133 -2.99 -10.56 -18.24
N ARG A 134 -2.23 -11.27 -17.41
CA ARG A 134 -1.29 -12.31 -17.86
C ARG A 134 -1.71 -13.66 -17.34
N THR A 135 -1.69 -14.66 -18.20
CA THR A 135 -1.99 -16.04 -17.80
C THR A 135 -0.77 -16.71 -17.20
N TYR A 136 -0.95 -17.53 -16.17
CA TYR A 136 0.12 -18.32 -15.55
C TYR A 136 -0.42 -19.69 -15.11
N THR A 137 0.49 -20.63 -14.83
CA THR A 137 0.12 -22.01 -14.44
C THR A 137 0.20 -22.20 -12.91
N ASP A 138 1.40 -21.98 -12.37
CA ASP A 138 1.70 -22.24 -10.95
C ASP A 138 1.74 -20.94 -10.15
N SER A 139 2.74 -20.09 -10.43
CA SER A 139 2.88 -18.76 -9.84
C SER A 139 3.22 -17.72 -10.90
N TYR A 140 2.92 -16.46 -10.60
CA TYR A 140 3.28 -15.33 -11.45
C TYR A 140 4.48 -14.61 -10.83
N GLN A 141 5.50 -14.31 -11.65
CA GLN A 141 6.65 -13.52 -11.24
C GLN A 141 6.48 -12.10 -11.79
N LEU A 142 6.50 -11.11 -10.89
CA LEU A 142 6.39 -9.71 -11.27
C LEU A 142 7.63 -9.26 -12.05
N GLY A 143 7.39 -8.59 -13.18
CA GLY A 143 8.45 -7.91 -13.92
C GLY A 143 8.79 -6.55 -13.33
N ASP A 144 9.81 -5.91 -13.91
CA ASP A 144 10.14 -4.53 -13.60
C ASP A 144 8.97 -3.58 -13.90
N GLY A 145 8.72 -2.62 -13.00
CA GLY A 145 7.59 -1.72 -13.12
C GLY A 145 6.21 -2.36 -12.89
N GLU A 146 6.12 -3.57 -12.33
CA GLU A 146 4.84 -4.26 -12.13
C GLU A 146 4.44 -4.36 -10.65
N LEU A 147 3.16 -4.12 -10.36
CA LEU A 147 2.51 -4.44 -9.10
C LEU A 147 1.35 -5.41 -9.33
N LEU A 148 1.26 -6.45 -8.50
CA LEU A 148 0.13 -7.38 -8.54
C LEU A 148 -1.11 -6.75 -7.89
N VAL A 149 -2.17 -6.58 -8.68
CA VAL A 149 -3.48 -6.09 -8.19
C VAL A 149 -4.26 -7.24 -7.57
N CYS A 150 -4.38 -8.35 -8.31
CA CYS A 150 -4.97 -9.59 -7.85
C CYS A 150 -4.60 -10.75 -8.77
N THR A 151 -4.85 -11.95 -8.30
CA THR A 151 -5.00 -13.12 -9.16
C THR A 151 -6.47 -13.45 -9.34
N VAL A 152 -6.81 -14.02 -10.49
CA VAL A 152 -8.17 -14.46 -10.81
C VAL A 152 -8.12 -15.87 -11.36
N ASN A 153 -8.69 -16.82 -10.64
CA ASN A 153 -8.78 -18.22 -11.07
C ASN A 153 -10.18 -18.50 -11.62
N ILE A 154 -10.31 -18.61 -12.95
CA ILE A 154 -11.61 -18.80 -13.60
C ILE A 154 -11.74 -20.26 -14.04
N PRO A 155 -12.63 -21.06 -13.42
CA PRO A 155 -12.89 -22.43 -13.84
C PRO A 155 -13.43 -22.50 -15.28
N ALA A 156 -13.25 -23.66 -15.92
CA ALA A 156 -13.85 -23.91 -17.23
C ALA A 156 -15.39 -23.96 -17.12
N GLY A 157 -16.10 -23.50 -18.16
CA GLY A 157 -17.57 -23.52 -18.21
C GLY A 157 -18.29 -22.39 -17.46
N VAL A 158 -17.55 -21.51 -16.79
CA VAL A 158 -18.09 -20.32 -16.14
C VAL A 158 -18.36 -19.21 -17.15
N SER A 159 -19.48 -18.50 -17.00
CA SER A 159 -19.87 -17.35 -17.83
C SER A 159 -19.79 -16.00 -17.11
N THR A 160 -19.46 -16.02 -15.81
CA THR A 160 -19.43 -14.83 -14.95
C THR A 160 -18.34 -14.94 -13.90
N ILE A 161 -17.52 -13.90 -13.76
CA ILE A 161 -16.53 -13.78 -12.69
C ILE A 161 -17.27 -13.51 -11.37
N THR A 162 -16.97 -14.29 -10.33
CA THR A 162 -17.51 -14.09 -8.98
C THR A 162 -16.42 -13.55 -8.05
N GLN A 163 -16.82 -13.03 -6.89
CA GLN A 163 -15.88 -12.50 -5.89
C GLN A 163 -14.90 -13.57 -5.40
N GLU A 164 -15.36 -14.82 -5.27
CA GLU A 164 -14.55 -15.96 -4.80
C GLU A 164 -13.42 -16.35 -5.78
N MET A 165 -13.55 -15.96 -7.05
CA MET A 165 -12.52 -16.21 -8.06
C MET A 165 -11.38 -15.20 -7.98
N ILE A 166 -11.55 -14.09 -7.25
CA ILE A 166 -10.60 -12.98 -7.15
C ILE A 166 -9.84 -13.10 -5.83
N ASP A 167 -8.52 -13.22 -5.92
CA ASP A 167 -7.64 -13.28 -4.75
C ASP A 167 -6.71 -12.06 -4.72
N THR A 168 -6.80 -11.29 -3.65
CA THR A 168 -5.99 -10.09 -3.37
C THR A 168 -4.98 -10.31 -2.25
N SER A 169 -4.76 -11.55 -1.79
CA SER A 169 -3.88 -11.86 -0.66
C SER A 169 -2.42 -11.45 -0.89
N GLU A 170 -1.94 -11.57 -2.12
CA GLU A 170 -0.59 -11.17 -2.54
C GLU A 170 -0.50 -9.68 -2.91
N ARG A 171 -1.61 -8.93 -2.86
CA ARG A 171 -1.62 -7.49 -3.15
C ARG A 171 -0.92 -6.72 -2.05
N ILE A 172 0.08 -5.92 -2.42
CA ILE A 172 0.84 -5.09 -1.48
C ILE A 172 0.09 -3.77 -1.22
N ASN A 173 -0.71 -3.75 -0.17
CA ASN A 173 -1.37 -2.54 0.32
C ASN A 173 -0.45 -1.78 1.27
N ARG A 174 -0.36 -0.47 1.09
CA ARG A 174 0.48 0.42 1.88
C ARG A 174 -0.35 1.56 2.45
N THR A 175 0.00 1.97 3.66
CA THR A 175 -0.50 3.20 4.27
C THR A 175 0.69 4.16 4.40
N ILE A 176 0.51 5.44 4.05
CA ILE A 176 1.50 6.47 4.34
C ILE A 176 1.19 7.05 5.71
N GLY A 177 2.14 6.94 6.63
CA GLY A 177 2.00 7.46 7.98
C GLY A 177 1.24 6.51 8.90
N ILE A 178 0.86 7.06 10.06
CA ILE A 178 0.13 6.35 11.10
C ILE A 178 -1.11 7.19 11.41
N ASP A 179 -2.30 6.58 11.37
CA ASP A 179 -3.53 7.25 11.77
C ASP A 179 -3.53 7.42 13.29
N ILE A 180 -3.74 8.64 13.79
CA ILE A 180 -3.91 8.86 15.23
C ILE A 180 -5.39 8.69 15.57
N SER A 181 -5.72 7.76 16.47
CA SER A 181 -7.10 7.41 16.82
C SER A 181 -7.36 7.47 18.32
N ASP A 182 -8.60 7.80 18.68
CA ASP A 182 -9.12 7.74 20.06
C ASP A 182 -9.63 6.34 20.47
N SER A 183 -9.45 5.35 19.60
CA SER A 183 -9.80 3.94 19.86
C SER A 183 -8.79 3.27 20.79
N VAL A 184 -9.28 2.49 21.77
CA VAL A 184 -8.46 1.71 22.71
C VAL A 184 -8.43 0.22 22.40
N THR A 185 -9.02 -0.19 21.27
CA THR A 185 -9.17 -1.60 20.88
C THR A 185 -8.85 -1.85 19.40
N SER A 186 -8.13 -0.92 18.75
CA SER A 186 -7.71 -1.11 17.36
C SER A 186 -6.76 -2.31 17.25
N THR A 187 -7.02 -3.18 16.27
CA THR A 187 -6.13 -4.30 15.89
C THR A 187 -5.25 -3.97 14.68
N ARG A 188 -5.43 -2.77 14.11
CA ARG A 188 -4.64 -2.26 12.99
C ARG A 188 -3.24 -1.85 13.47
N SER A 189 -2.20 -2.25 12.73
CA SER A 189 -0.80 -1.91 13.01
C SER A 189 -0.39 -0.52 12.51
N ASP A 190 -1.21 0.11 11.68
CA ASP A 190 -1.00 1.44 11.10
C ASP A 190 -1.78 2.54 11.84
N VAL A 191 -2.24 2.26 13.07
CA VAL A 191 -2.98 3.21 13.92
C VAL A 191 -2.23 3.41 15.24
N ALA A 192 -1.89 4.65 15.57
CA ALA A 192 -1.35 5.05 16.86
C ALA A 192 -2.48 5.49 17.81
N ALA A 193 -2.33 5.17 19.08
CA ALA A 193 -3.23 5.67 20.13
C ALA A 193 -2.98 7.17 20.36
N SER A 194 -4.05 7.96 20.36
CA SER A 194 -4.01 9.35 20.81
C SER A 194 -3.83 9.43 22.33
N SER A 195 -3.47 10.61 22.85
CA SER A 195 -3.46 10.85 24.30
C SER A 195 -4.84 10.62 24.94
N LEU A 196 -5.93 10.86 24.20
CA LEU A 196 -7.30 10.59 24.65
C LEU A 196 -7.60 9.09 24.70
N ALA A 197 -7.15 8.30 23.72
CA ALA A 197 -7.23 6.84 23.79
C ALA A 197 -6.49 6.32 25.03
N VAL A 198 -5.26 6.78 25.26
CA VAL A 198 -4.47 6.40 26.44
C VAL A 198 -5.20 6.78 27.74
N LYS A 199 -5.81 7.97 27.82
CA LYS A 199 -6.60 8.39 28.98
C LYS A 199 -7.83 7.50 29.20
N LYS A 200 -8.56 7.15 28.14
CA LYS A 200 -9.72 6.23 28.22
C LYS A 200 -9.31 4.86 28.73
N ALA A 201 -8.20 4.31 28.23
CA ALA A 201 -7.67 3.03 28.70
C ALA A 201 -7.24 3.11 30.17
N TYR A 202 -6.58 4.19 30.57
CA TYR A 202 -6.22 4.45 31.98
C TYR A 202 -7.45 4.53 32.88
N ASP A 203 -8.48 5.29 32.50
CA ASP A 203 -9.70 5.42 33.29
C ASP A 203 -10.46 4.10 33.41
N LEU A 204 -10.51 3.32 32.33
CA LEU A 204 -11.08 1.99 32.33
C LEU A 204 -10.31 1.04 33.25
N ALA A 205 -8.97 1.04 33.20
CA ALA A 205 -8.15 0.23 34.10
C ALA A 205 -8.34 0.65 35.57
N LYS A 206 -8.34 1.96 35.83
CA LYS A 206 -8.60 2.54 37.15
C LYS A 206 -9.98 2.17 37.69
N SER A 207 -11.00 2.10 36.83
CA SER A 207 -12.36 1.71 37.26
C SER A 207 -12.52 0.21 37.52
N LYS A 208 -11.60 -0.64 37.05
CA LYS A 208 -11.65 -2.10 37.25
C LYS A 208 -10.96 -2.54 38.54
N TYR A 209 -10.02 -1.75 39.05
CA TYR A 209 -9.41 -2.01 40.35
C TYR A 209 -10.28 -1.43 41.47
N THR A 210 -11.21 -2.23 41.96
CA THR A 210 -11.87 -1.98 43.24
C THR A 210 -11.28 -2.97 44.25
N ALA A 211 -10.51 -2.45 45.21
CA ALA A 211 -10.06 -3.26 46.34
C ALA A 211 -11.29 -3.80 47.09
N GLN A 212 -11.37 -5.12 47.24
CA GLN A 212 -12.41 -5.81 47.99
C GLN A 212 -11.74 -6.83 48.90
N ASP A 213 -12.31 -7.05 50.08
CA ASP A 213 -11.81 -8.07 51.00
C ASP A 213 -12.10 -9.47 50.45
N ALA A 214 -11.17 -10.40 50.67
CA ALA A 214 -11.39 -11.77 50.24
C ALA A 214 -12.40 -12.48 51.15
N SER A 215 -13.15 -13.41 50.58
CA SER A 215 -13.99 -14.36 51.30
C SER A 215 -13.77 -15.78 50.76
N THR A 216 -14.38 -16.78 51.37
CA THR A 216 -14.31 -18.17 50.90
C THR A 216 -14.96 -18.38 49.53
N THR A 217 -15.77 -17.43 49.06
CA THR A 217 -16.45 -17.47 47.75
C THR A 217 -15.99 -16.37 46.79
N GLN A 218 -15.15 -15.44 47.23
CA GLN A 218 -14.73 -14.28 46.44
C GLN A 218 -13.26 -13.93 46.64
N LYS A 219 -12.53 -13.72 45.54
CA LYS A 219 -11.14 -13.25 45.57
C LYS A 219 -11.08 -11.78 46.04
N GLY A 220 -10.08 -11.46 46.85
CA GLY A 220 -9.87 -10.10 47.37
C GLY A 220 -8.53 -9.94 48.08
N LEU A 221 -8.38 -8.85 48.82
CA LEU A 221 -7.24 -8.56 49.69
C LEU A 221 -7.46 -9.23 51.06
N VAL A 222 -6.37 -9.69 51.68
CA VAL A 222 -6.38 -10.23 53.05
C VAL A 222 -5.23 -9.60 53.83
N GLN A 223 -5.49 -9.20 55.07
CA GLN A 223 -4.44 -8.73 55.96
C GLN A 223 -3.75 -9.92 56.63
N LEU A 224 -2.42 -9.95 56.60
CA LEU A 224 -1.62 -11.00 57.23
C LEU A 224 -1.51 -10.77 58.74
N SER A 225 -1.60 -11.86 59.51
CA SER A 225 -1.35 -11.90 60.95
C SER A 225 -0.02 -12.59 61.24
N SER A 226 0.64 -12.19 62.33
CA SER A 226 1.85 -12.87 62.82
C SER A 226 1.56 -13.94 63.88
N ALA A 227 0.28 -14.25 64.13
CA ALA A 227 -0.14 -15.24 65.11
C ALA A 227 -0.08 -16.65 64.50
N THR A 228 0.61 -17.58 65.15
CA THR A 228 0.74 -18.97 64.68
C THR A 228 -0.60 -19.71 64.55
N ASN A 229 -1.60 -19.35 65.35
CA ASN A 229 -2.98 -19.82 65.22
C ASN A 229 -3.93 -18.62 65.37
N SER A 230 -4.86 -18.43 64.43
CA SER A 230 -5.86 -17.36 64.45
C SER A 230 -7.27 -17.92 64.30
N THR A 231 -8.23 -17.38 65.05
CA THR A 231 -9.66 -17.64 64.90
C THR A 231 -10.39 -16.56 64.09
N SER A 232 -9.66 -15.58 63.56
CA SER A 232 -10.23 -14.50 62.75
C SER A 232 -10.55 -14.96 61.33
N GLU A 233 -11.74 -14.64 60.84
CA GLU A 233 -12.17 -14.93 59.46
C GLU A 233 -11.77 -13.81 58.47
N VAL A 234 -11.15 -12.74 58.96
CA VAL A 234 -10.77 -11.54 58.16
C VAL A 234 -9.25 -11.48 57.92
N LEU A 235 -8.46 -12.18 58.74
CA LEU A 235 -6.99 -12.19 58.66
C LEU A 235 -6.48 -13.56 58.23
N ALA A 236 -5.46 -13.59 57.39
CA ALA A 236 -4.71 -14.82 57.12
C ALA A 236 -3.75 -15.09 58.29
N ALA A 237 -3.81 -16.30 58.85
CA ALA A 237 -2.89 -16.80 59.87
C ALA A 237 -1.55 -17.24 59.27
#